data_AF-A0A7J9WVJ7-F1
#
_entry.id   AF-A0A7J9WVJ7-F1
#
_cell.length_a   1.000
_cell.length_b   1.000
_cell.length_c   1.000
_cell.angle_alpha   90.00
_cell.angle_beta   90.00
_cell.angle_gamma   90.00
#
_symmetry.space_group_name_H-M   'P 1'
#
loop_
_entity.id
_entity.type
_entity.pdbx_description
1 polymer ?
#
loop_
_entity_poly.entity_id
_entity_poly.type
_entity_poly.pdbx_seq_one_letter_code
_entity_poly.pdbx_strand_id
1 'polypeptide(L)'
;MKELLPFCAGLAVGGGLAFVRPMVRWLALPGLCVPLGALMSWVNGELGSSLWPVFVSLDALLVWAGAVLALAAIAARRRIG
;
A
#
# COMPACT_ATOMS: atom_id res chain seq x y z
N MET A 1 -3.91 11.25 13.37
CA MET A 1 -4.72 10.48 12.40
C MET A 1 -4.07 10.38 11.01
N LYS A 2 -2.77 10.70 10.84
CA LYS A 2 -2.09 10.71 9.53
C LYS A 2 -1.53 9.34 9.12
N GLU A 3 -1.27 8.46 10.07
CA GLU A 3 -0.72 7.12 9.79
C GLU A 3 -1.72 6.14 9.15
N LEU A 4 -3.02 6.45 9.18
CA LEU A 4 -4.03 5.64 8.48
C LEU A 4 -4.05 5.91 6.97
N LEU A 5 -3.51 7.03 6.52
CA LEU A 5 -3.49 7.48 5.14
C LEU A 5 -2.72 6.51 4.21
N PRO A 6 -1.48 6.08 4.53
CA PRO A 6 -0.77 5.05 3.77
C PRO A 6 -1.52 3.72 3.74
N PHE A 7 -2.15 3.34 4.85
CA PHE A 7 -2.95 2.11 4.91
C PHE A 7 -4.16 2.16 3.97
N CYS A 8 -4.91 3.27 3.98
CA CYS A 8 -6.04 3.50 3.07
C CYS A 8 -5.60 3.54 1.60
N ALA A 9 -4.47 4.17 1.29
CA ALA A 9 -3.87 4.14 -0.04
C ALA A 9 -3.54 2.69 -0.47
N GLY A 10 -3.00 1.90 0.46
CA GLY A 10 -2.81 0.47 0.31
C GLY A 10 -4.09 -0.27 -0.07
N LEU A 11 -5.17 -0.08 0.67
CA LEU A 11 -6.47 -0.71 0.40
C LEU A 11 -6.96 -0.40 -1.02
N ALA A 12 -6.84 0.86 -1.46
CA ALA A 12 -7.24 1.27 -2.81
C ALA A 12 -6.42 0.58 -3.90
N VAL A 13 -5.09 0.50 -3.71
CA VAL A 13 -4.19 -0.23 -4.61
C VAL A 13 -4.53 -1.71 -4.67
N GLY A 14 -4.69 -2.36 -3.51
CA GLY A 14 -5.05 -3.77 -3.43
C GLY A 14 -6.40 -4.06 -4.09
N GLY A 15 -7.37 -3.17 -3.91
CA GLY A 15 -8.67 -3.23 -4.58
C GLY A 15 -8.55 -3.16 -6.11
N GLY A 16 -7.79 -2.19 -6.64
CA GLY A 16 -7.55 -2.07 -8.08
C GLY A 16 -6.79 -3.27 -8.65
N LEU A 17 -5.75 -3.73 -7.94
CA LEU A 17 -4.95 -4.88 -8.32
C LEU A 17 -5.71 -6.22 -8.28
N ALA A 18 -6.87 -6.29 -7.60
CA ALA A 18 -7.69 -7.50 -7.57
C ALA A 18 -8.33 -7.84 -8.94
N PHE A 19 -8.37 -6.88 -9.85
CA PHE A 19 -8.87 -7.04 -11.23
C PHE A 19 -7.75 -7.28 -12.24
N VAL A 20 -6.50 -7.19 -11.80
CA VAL A 20 -5.32 -7.38 -12.64
C VAL A 20 -4.91 -8.85 -12.64
N ARG A 21 -4.29 -9.30 -13.75
CA ARG A 21 -3.76 -10.67 -13.86
C ARG A 21 -2.78 -10.98 -12.72
N PRO A 22 -2.77 -12.21 -12.16
CA PRO A 22 -1.97 -12.55 -10.97
C PRO A 22 -0.49 -12.24 -11.12
N MET A 23 0.09 -12.53 -12.29
CA MET A 23 1.51 -12.30 -12.57
C MET A 23 1.86 -10.80 -12.58
N VAL A 24 1.02 -9.97 -13.20
CA VAL A 24 1.20 -8.51 -13.24
C VAL A 24 0.99 -7.90 -11.85
N ARG A 25 0.06 -8.45 -11.06
CA ARG A 25 -0.17 -8.04 -9.68
C ARG A 25 1.08 -8.16 -8.81
N TRP A 26 1.77 -9.30 -8.86
CA TRP A 26 2.95 -9.53 -8.01
C TRP A 26 4.12 -8.61 -8.36
N LEU A 27 4.27 -8.21 -9.62
CA LEU A 27 5.27 -7.23 -10.04
C LEU A 27 4.85 -5.80 -9.72
N ALA A 28 3.58 -5.46 -9.89
CA ALA A 28 3.06 -4.12 -9.65
C ALA A 28 3.02 -3.77 -8.15
N LEU A 29 2.80 -4.75 -7.27
CA LEU A 29 2.65 -4.50 -5.83
C LEU A 29 3.86 -3.79 -5.20
N PRO A 30 5.10 -4.32 -5.27
CA PRO A 30 6.26 -3.61 -4.75
C PRO A 30 6.54 -2.30 -5.50
N GLY A 31 6.31 -2.29 -6.82
CA GLY A 31 6.50 -1.10 -7.67
C GLY A 31 5.54 0.05 -7.34
N LEU A 32 4.36 -0.23 -6.76
CA LEU A 32 3.40 0.77 -6.32
C LEU A 32 3.55 1.13 -4.85
N CYS A 33 3.88 0.16 -3.97
CA CYS A 33 3.96 0.40 -2.52
C CYS A 33 5.09 1.35 -2.14
N VAL A 34 6.26 1.24 -2.77
CA VAL A 34 7.42 2.10 -2.48
C VAL A 34 7.16 3.57 -2.84
N PRO A 35 6.76 3.93 -4.08
CA PRO A 35 6.49 5.33 -4.42
C PRO A 35 5.29 5.89 -3.66
N LEU A 36 4.28 5.08 -3.35
CA LEU A 36 3.18 5.52 -2.49
C LEU A 36 3.63 5.76 -1.06
N GLY A 37 4.47 4.90 -0.48
CA GLY A 37 5.04 5.13 0.85
C GLY A 37 5.82 6.44 0.91
N ALA A 38 6.66 6.70 -0.10
CA ALA A 38 7.39 7.97 -0.21
C ALA A 38 6.47 9.19 -0.37
N LEU A 39 5.40 9.07 -1.17
CA LEU A 39 4.39 10.12 -1.32
C LEU A 39 3.66 10.40 -0.01
N MET A 40 3.33 9.37 0.76
CA MET A 40 2.66 9.52 2.06
C MET A 40 3.57 10.19 3.09
N SER A 41 4.86 9.81 3.14
CA SER A 41 5.83 10.48 4.01
C SER A 41 6.04 11.95 3.60
N TRP A 42 5.95 12.26 2.30
CA TRP A 42 5.96 13.64 1.82
C TRP A 42 4.73 14.43 2.29
N VAL A 43 3.54 13.86 2.14
CA VAL A 43 2.28 14.44 2.60
C VAL A 43 2.28 14.64 4.12
N ASN A 44 2.92 13.74 4.86
CA ASN A 44 3.07 13.85 6.31
C ASN A 44 4.12 14.88 6.75
N GLY A 45 4.96 15.37 5.83
CA GLY A 45 6.04 16.31 6.11
C GLY A 45 7.28 15.66 6.74
N GLU A 46 7.39 14.33 6.65
CA GLU A 46 8.43 13.53 7.32
C GLU A 46 9.75 13.48 6.54
N LEU A 47 9.73 13.88 5.26
CA LEU A 47 10.92 13.96 4.42
C LEU A 47 11.95 15.00 4.87
N GLY A 48 11.55 15.98 5.70
CA GLY A 48 12.47 16.95 6.30
C GLY A 48 13.22 16.42 7.52
N SER A 49 12.88 15.22 8.01
CA SER A 49 13.48 14.61 9.20
C SER A 49 14.77 13.87 8.87
N SER A 50 15.71 13.80 9.81
CA SER A 50 16.86 12.88 9.73
C SER A 50 16.45 11.41 9.69
N LEU A 51 15.23 11.10 10.14
CA LEU A 51 14.63 9.76 10.13
C LEU A 51 13.71 9.52 8.92
N TRP A 52 13.75 10.37 7.89
CA TRP A 52 12.94 10.19 6.68
C TRP A 52 13.00 8.78 6.07
N PRO A 53 14.13 8.03 6.07
CA PRO A 53 14.14 6.69 5.47
C PRO A 53 13.27 5.71 6.26
N VAL A 54 13.18 5.90 7.58
CA VAL A 54 12.37 5.07 8.48
C VAL A 54 10.88 5.35 8.24
N PHE A 55 10.51 6.62 8.13
CA PHE A 55 9.13 7.03 7.82
C PHE A 55 8.66 6.49 6.47
N VAL A 56 9.47 6.65 5.42
CA VAL A 56 9.17 6.10 4.08
C VAL A 56 9.02 4.58 4.12
N SER A 57 9.86 3.89 4.91
CA SER A 57 9.79 2.44 5.08
C SER A 57 8.50 2.01 5.79
N LEU A 58 8.11 2.71 6.87
CA LEU A 58 6.88 2.44 7.61
C LEU A 58 5.65 2.70 6.75
N ASP A 59 5.61 3.82 6.03
CA ASP A 59 4.52 4.16 5.13
C ASP A 59 4.40 3.16 3.98
N ALA A 60 5.52 2.74 3.38
CA ALA A 60 5.51 1.70 2.36
C ALA A 60 5.00 0.35 2.91
N LEU A 61 5.35 0.01 4.16
CA LEU A 61 4.84 -1.18 4.84
C LEU A 61 3.34 -1.11 5.10
N LEU A 62 2.84 0.06 5.51
CA LEU A 62 1.41 0.30 5.72
C LEU A 62 0.62 0.23 4.40
N VAL A 63 1.16 0.79 3.31
CA VAL A 63 0.58 0.65 1.97
C VAL A 63 0.55 -0.82 1.55
N TRP A 64 1.64 -1.56 1.77
CA TRP A 64 1.70 -2.98 1.45
C TRP A 64 0.69 -3.80 2.26
N ALA A 65 0.59 -3.56 3.56
CA ALA A 65 -0.36 -4.22 4.45
C ALA A 65 -1.81 -3.97 4.02
N GLY A 66 -2.16 -2.71 3.71
CA GLY A 66 -3.47 -2.37 3.16
C GLY A 66 -3.75 -3.08 1.84
N ALA A 67 -2.78 -3.10 0.92
CA ALA A 67 -2.94 -3.75 -0.38
C ALA A 67 -3.15 -5.26 -0.25
N VAL A 68 -2.38 -5.93 0.60
CA VAL A 68 -2.53 -7.36 0.88
C VAL A 68 -3.88 -7.67 1.52
N LEU A 69 -4.32 -6.85 2.48
CA LEU A 69 -5.61 -7.04 3.15
C LEU A 69 -6.77 -6.95 2.16
N ALA A 70 -6.77 -5.93 1.28
CA ALA A 70 -7.79 -5.78 0.26
C ALA A 70 -7.82 -6.96 -0.73
N LEU A 71 -6.65 -7.43 -1.16
CA LEU A 71 -6.53 -8.61 -2.03
C LEU A 71 -7.04 -9.88 -1.35
N ALA A 72 -6.69 -10.08 -0.07
CA ALA A 72 -7.14 -11.23 0.71
C ALA A 72 -8.67 -11.19 0.91
N ALA A 73 -9.25 -10.04 1.24
CA ALA A 73 -10.68 -9.86 1.41
C ALA A 73 -11.45 -10.16 0.12
N ILE A 74 -10.97 -9.66 -1.03
CA ILE A 74 -11.60 -9.91 -2.34
C ILE A 74 -11.47 -11.38 -2.73
N ALA A 75 -10.30 -12.00 -2.50
CA ALA A 75 -10.08 -13.41 -2.76
C ALA A 75 -10.99 -14.31 -1.89
N ALA A 76 -11.16 -13.98 -0.61
CA ALA A 76 -12.08 -14.67 0.28
C ALA A 76 -13.53 -14.55 -0.20
N ARG A 77 -13.96 -13.34 -0.58
CA ARG A 77 -15.31 -13.10 -1.12
C ARG A 77 -15.59 -13.90 -2.39
N ARG A 78 -14.60 -14.03 -3.30
CA ARG A 78 -14.71 -14.83 -4.53
C ARG A 78 -14.75 -16.36 -4.29
N ARG A 79 -14.36 -16.84 -3.11
CA ARG A 79 -14.44 -18.27 -2.75
C ARG A 79 -15.76 -18.65 -2.10
N ILE A 80 -16.45 -17.69 -1.50
CA ILE A 80 -17.69 -17.91 -0.75
C ILE A 80 -18.93 -17.68 -1.64
N GLY A 81 -18.81 -16.83 -2.66
CA GLY A 81 -19.87 -16.51 -3.62
C GLY A 81 -19.86 -17.35 -4.89
#